data_AF-A0A7C8JSG2-F1
#
_entry.id   AF-A0A7C8JSG2-F1
#
_cell.length_a   1.000
_cell.length_b   1.000
_cell.length_c   1.000
_cell.angle_alpha   90.00
_cell.angle_beta   90.00
_cell.angle_gamma   90.00
#
_symmetry.space_group_name_H-M   'P 1'
#
loop_
_entity.id
_entity.type
_entity.pdbx_description
1 polymer ?
#
loop_
_entity_poly.entity_id
_entity_poly.type
_entity_poly.pdbx_seq_one_letter_code
_entity_poly.pdbx_strand_id
1 'polypeptide(L)'
;MVPYRISKPYSLRSFLLICLIIGIFLHIRSYLFQVLSSEAAYISNTVKASHPIEKLILQNYRKHQNFLNRQSKTPEEAIKVYKKRYQRDPPPGFSKWVRYALAHNSTVIDDYDMIEERIAPFRSISSFDLTRRMKAWQESADAFETVKIRDGKFVDCGEQFKNSIEDIVDQLPDMDILLNWLDEPRIVGYDHLRDSNKVIMEDYASKDAWEILSGKCHFSSQKKAKRDTTTKVKYVENPKEALDICAHPEAWNQHGFFNSPSNFRATRNVIPFFSTTSMSTMADLLTPGLDYVDWHYIGDAKTVDNTNYTAKKSQMYWKGWSTGSWFKETSWKRNHRIRFVEKFRDSSMFNIGFSKYVQCDGYCEKLEELVGLVPIDPPTTGFEYKFAMDLDGNGYSGRLVPWVHYVPVSLGMEELESALDYFAHDAKGLGYGEQIAMGGKEWAKKSLRPIDMTIYTYRLLLEYAALFEGGAERRMD
;
A
#
# COMPACT_ATOMS: atom_id res chain seq x y z
N MET A 1 2.26 22.33 -83.71
CA MET A 1 1.42 22.55 -82.52
C MET A 1 1.38 21.26 -81.72
N VAL A 2 2.02 21.23 -80.55
CA VAL A 2 1.97 20.10 -79.62
C VAL A 2 0.70 20.27 -78.77
N PRO A 3 -0.19 19.25 -78.66
CA PRO A 3 -1.41 19.40 -77.88
C PRO A 3 -1.07 19.33 -76.38
N TYR A 4 -1.53 20.35 -75.65
CA TYR A 4 -1.43 20.46 -74.21
C TYR A 4 -2.25 19.33 -73.56
N ARG A 5 -1.58 18.36 -72.92
CA ARG A 5 -2.24 17.32 -72.12
C ARG A 5 -2.78 17.97 -70.84
N ILE A 6 -4.09 18.20 -70.79
CA ILE A 6 -4.80 18.57 -69.57
C ILE A 6 -4.75 17.36 -68.63
N SER A 7 -4.11 17.53 -67.47
CA SER A 7 -4.06 16.53 -66.41
C SER A 7 -5.48 16.21 -65.92
N LYS A 8 -5.78 14.91 -65.74
CA LYS A 8 -7.08 14.46 -65.21
C LYS A 8 -7.31 15.07 -63.81
N PRO A 9 -8.53 15.55 -63.49
CA PRO A 9 -8.84 16.03 -62.15
C PRO A 9 -8.68 14.87 -61.14
N TYR A 10 -8.05 15.16 -60.01
CA TYR A 10 -7.94 14.21 -58.90
C TYR A 10 -9.32 13.71 -58.49
N SER A 11 -9.46 12.40 -58.27
CA SER A 11 -10.73 11.83 -57.82
C SER A 11 -11.10 12.37 -56.43
N LEU A 12 -12.39 12.54 -56.14
CA LEU A 12 -12.88 12.96 -54.82
C LEU A 12 -12.30 12.10 -53.67
N ARG A 13 -12.04 10.82 -53.93
CA ARG A 13 -11.37 9.90 -52.99
C ARG A 13 -9.93 10.31 -52.68
N SER A 14 -9.18 10.76 -53.69
CA SER A 14 -7.81 11.26 -53.52
C SER A 14 -7.79 12.55 -52.70
N PHE A 15 -8.75 13.46 -52.92
CA PHE A 15 -8.90 14.68 -52.14
C PHE A 15 -9.25 14.38 -50.67
N LEU A 16 -10.23 13.50 -50.42
CA LEU A 16 -10.62 13.08 -49.06
C LEU A 16 -9.47 12.39 -48.31
N LEU A 17 -8.68 11.55 -48.98
CA LEU A 17 -7.50 10.91 -48.39
C LEU A 17 -6.44 11.96 -48.00
N ILE A 18 -6.18 12.95 -48.86
CA ILE A 18 -5.25 14.05 -48.56
C ILE A 18 -5.75 14.86 -47.36
N CYS A 19 -7.04 15.20 -47.30
CA CYS A 19 -7.63 15.89 -46.16
C CYS A 19 -7.52 15.07 -44.86
N LEU A 20 -7.74 13.76 -44.92
CA LEU A 20 -7.56 12.86 -43.77
C LEU A 20 -6.10 12.85 -43.29
N ILE A 21 -5.13 12.73 -44.20
CA ILE A 21 -3.70 12.74 -43.89
C ILE A 21 -3.30 14.07 -43.25
N ILE A 22 -3.75 15.20 -43.80
CA ILE A 22 -3.50 16.54 -43.23
C ILE A 22 -4.12 16.63 -41.84
N GLY A 23 -5.36 16.16 -41.66
CA GLY A 23 -6.03 16.15 -40.36
C GLY A 23 -5.28 15.32 -39.31
N ILE A 24 -4.83 14.11 -39.68
CA ILE A 24 -4.01 13.24 -38.83
C ILE A 24 -2.69 13.93 -38.48
N PHE A 25 -2.01 14.53 -39.46
CA PHE A 25 -0.75 15.23 -39.24
C PHE A 25 -0.90 16.42 -38.28
N LEU A 26 -1.95 17.23 -38.47
CA LEU A 26 -2.25 18.35 -37.58
C LEU A 26 -2.59 17.88 -36.16
N HIS A 27 -3.34 16.78 -36.04
CA HIS A 27 -3.67 16.18 -34.74
C HIS A 27 -2.41 15.65 -34.03
N ILE A 28 -1.56 14.89 -34.74
CA ILE A 28 -0.29 14.40 -34.20
C ILE A 28 0.61 15.56 -33.80
N ARG A 29 0.70 16.61 -34.62
CA ARG A 29 1.50 17.81 -34.31
C ARG A 29 1.00 18.51 -33.04
N SER A 30 -0.32 18.68 -32.91
CA SER A 30 -0.94 19.28 -31.72
C SER A 30 -0.67 18.44 -30.48
N TYR A 31 -0.83 17.13 -30.57
CA TYR A 31 -0.57 16.20 -29.48
C TYR A 31 0.91 16.21 -29.07
N LEU A 32 1.84 16.13 -30.03
CA LEU A 32 3.28 16.23 -29.77
C LEU A 32 3.66 17.57 -29.14
N PHE A 33 3.08 18.67 -29.60
CA PHE A 33 3.31 19.98 -29.00
C PHE A 33 2.82 20.03 -27.55
N GLN A 34 1.63 19.50 -27.26
CA GLN A 34 1.11 19.42 -25.90
C GLN A 34 2.03 18.58 -24.99
N VAL A 35 2.44 17.39 -25.43
CA VAL A 35 3.35 16.51 -24.68
C VAL A 35 4.71 17.16 -24.45
N LEU A 36 5.31 17.77 -25.47
CA LEU A 36 6.61 18.43 -25.34
C LEU A 36 6.52 19.68 -24.46
N SER A 37 5.42 20.44 -24.54
CA SER A 37 5.22 21.63 -23.71
C SER A 37 5.02 21.29 -22.23
N SER A 38 4.27 20.22 -21.92
CA SER A 38 4.09 19.75 -20.55
C SER A 38 5.40 19.18 -19.98
N GLU A 39 6.17 18.47 -20.80
CA GLU A 39 7.49 17.95 -20.46
C GLU A 39 8.49 19.07 -20.12
N ALA A 40 8.56 20.08 -20.98
CA ALA A 40 9.40 21.26 -20.77
C ALA A 40 8.96 22.06 -19.53
N ALA A 41 7.66 22.23 -19.32
CA ALA A 41 7.11 22.91 -18.15
C ALA A 41 7.45 22.16 -16.85
N TYR A 42 7.32 20.83 -16.82
CA TYR A 42 7.74 20.03 -15.68
C TYR A 42 9.23 20.20 -15.38
N ILE A 43 10.11 20.03 -16.40
CA ILE A 43 11.56 20.12 -16.20
C ILE A 43 11.91 21.51 -15.68
N SER A 44 11.33 22.57 -16.28
CA SER A 44 11.53 23.93 -15.80
C SER A 44 11.06 24.11 -14.36
N ASN A 45 9.92 23.57 -13.98
CA ASN A 45 9.38 23.73 -12.62
C ASN A 45 10.21 22.96 -11.59
N THR A 46 10.65 21.74 -11.91
CA THR A 46 11.51 20.95 -11.03
C THR A 46 12.91 21.58 -10.88
N VAL A 47 13.48 22.13 -11.95
CA VAL A 47 14.78 22.83 -11.88
C VAL A 47 14.67 24.13 -11.09
N LYS A 48 13.54 24.83 -11.16
CA LYS A 48 13.25 26.06 -10.41
C LYS A 48 12.75 25.82 -8.98
N ALA A 49 12.52 24.57 -8.58
CA ALA A 49 12.04 24.24 -7.25
C ALA A 49 13.06 24.72 -6.20
N SER A 50 12.62 25.61 -5.31
CA SER A 50 13.50 26.25 -4.32
C SER A 50 13.61 25.43 -3.04
N HIS A 51 12.65 24.55 -2.78
CA HIS A 51 12.57 23.72 -1.58
C HIS A 51 12.66 22.21 -1.90
N PRO A 52 13.34 21.39 -1.08
CA PRO A 52 13.40 19.93 -1.29
C PRO A 52 12.02 19.25 -1.35
N ILE A 53 11.07 19.67 -0.51
CA ILE A 53 9.69 19.14 -0.52
C ILE A 53 9.00 19.45 -1.86
N GLU A 54 9.15 20.67 -2.39
CA GLU A 54 8.57 21.04 -3.69
C GLU A 54 9.07 20.11 -4.81
N LYS A 55 10.36 19.76 -4.78
CA LYS A 55 10.94 18.81 -5.74
C LYS A 55 10.30 17.42 -5.61
N LEU A 56 10.12 16.91 -4.39
CA LEU A 56 9.50 15.60 -4.15
C LEU A 56 8.05 15.56 -4.63
N ILE A 57 7.28 16.64 -4.39
CA ILE A 57 5.89 16.75 -4.84
C ILE A 57 5.82 16.74 -6.36
N LEU A 58 6.58 17.60 -7.04
CA LEU A 58 6.54 17.69 -8.50
C LEU A 58 6.92 16.34 -9.13
N GLN A 59 7.99 15.71 -8.64
CA GLN A 59 8.46 14.41 -9.13
C GLN A 59 7.41 13.31 -8.96
N ASN A 60 6.82 13.18 -7.77
CA ASN A 60 5.85 12.12 -7.50
C ASN A 60 4.50 12.39 -8.18
N TYR A 61 4.07 13.65 -8.29
CA TYR A 61 2.89 14.02 -9.07
C TYR A 61 3.04 13.59 -10.53
N ARG A 62 4.19 13.86 -11.15
CA ARG A 62 4.47 13.42 -12.52
C ARG A 62 4.49 11.91 -12.65
N LYS A 63 5.15 11.20 -11.72
CA LYS A 63 5.14 9.72 -11.71
C LYS A 63 3.71 9.19 -11.63
N HIS A 64 2.87 9.79 -10.80
CA HIS A 64 1.47 9.41 -10.65
C HIS A 64 0.64 9.68 -11.90
N GLN A 65 0.80 10.84 -12.55
CA GLN A 65 0.13 11.12 -13.83
C GLN A 65 0.53 10.12 -14.93
N ASN A 66 1.83 9.82 -15.05
CA ASN A 66 2.30 8.80 -15.98
C ASN A 66 1.73 7.42 -15.67
N PHE A 67 1.61 7.09 -14.38
CA PHE A 67 0.96 5.87 -13.91
C PHE A 67 -0.52 5.80 -14.34
N LEU A 68 -1.29 6.88 -14.18
CA LEU A 68 -2.70 6.92 -14.58
C LEU A 68 -2.88 6.83 -16.11
N ASN A 69 -2.05 7.55 -16.86
CA ASN A 69 -2.19 7.65 -18.31
C ASN A 69 -1.88 6.33 -19.04
N ARG A 70 -1.06 5.46 -18.44
CA ARG A 70 -0.67 4.20 -19.06
C ARG A 70 -1.56 3.01 -18.72
N GLN A 71 -2.61 3.20 -17.91
CA GLN A 71 -3.51 2.11 -17.54
C GLN A 71 -4.28 1.60 -18.77
N SER A 72 -4.22 0.29 -18.99
CA SER A 72 -4.87 -0.42 -20.09
C SER A 72 -6.39 -0.18 -20.12
N LYS A 73 -6.96 -0.12 -21.32
CA LYS A 73 -8.40 0.10 -21.55
C LYS A 73 -9.11 -1.12 -22.09
N THR A 74 -8.37 -2.16 -22.45
CA THR A 74 -8.90 -3.43 -22.97
C THR A 74 -8.16 -4.62 -22.37
N PRO A 75 -8.79 -5.82 -22.33
CA PRO A 75 -8.09 -7.04 -21.95
C PRO A 75 -6.84 -7.30 -22.79
N GLU A 76 -6.87 -7.05 -24.10
CA GLU A 76 -5.75 -7.31 -25.01
C GLU A 76 -4.55 -6.41 -24.71
N GLU A 77 -4.79 -5.13 -24.38
CA GLU A 77 -3.75 -4.22 -23.90
C GLU A 77 -3.19 -4.68 -22.56
N ALA A 78 -4.06 -4.99 -21.60
CA ALA A 78 -3.67 -5.42 -20.26
C ALA A 78 -2.81 -6.69 -20.31
N ILE A 79 -3.14 -7.65 -21.18
CA ILE A 79 -2.33 -8.86 -21.39
C ILE A 79 -0.94 -8.51 -21.93
N LYS A 80 -0.83 -7.59 -22.89
CA LYS A 80 0.47 -7.17 -23.43
C LYS A 80 1.32 -6.47 -22.36
N VAL A 81 0.72 -5.56 -21.59
CA VAL A 81 1.39 -4.87 -20.50
C VAL A 81 1.82 -5.86 -19.43
N TYR A 82 0.95 -6.78 -19.04
CA TYR A 82 1.24 -7.84 -18.08
C TYR A 82 2.45 -8.67 -18.51
N LYS A 83 2.45 -9.22 -19.73
CA LYS A 83 3.55 -10.06 -20.23
C LYS A 83 4.86 -9.28 -20.25
N LYS A 84 4.82 -8.00 -20.66
CA LYS A 84 5.98 -7.12 -20.65
C LYS A 84 6.48 -6.82 -19.23
N ARG A 85 5.58 -6.65 -18.28
CA ARG A 85 5.90 -6.28 -16.90
C ARG A 85 6.44 -7.46 -16.10
N TYR A 86 5.73 -8.59 -16.12
CA TYR A 86 6.01 -9.75 -15.26
C TYR A 86 6.74 -10.89 -15.99
N GLN A 87 7.00 -10.74 -17.29
CA GLN A 87 7.75 -11.72 -18.09
C GLN A 87 7.13 -13.14 -18.07
N ARG A 88 5.80 -13.21 -17.95
CA ARG A 88 5.02 -14.46 -17.94
C ARG A 88 3.62 -14.23 -18.47
N ASP A 89 2.91 -15.32 -18.78
CA ASP A 89 1.50 -15.25 -19.16
C ASP A 89 0.61 -14.93 -17.95
N PRO A 90 -0.50 -14.19 -18.17
CA PRO A 90 -1.48 -13.94 -17.12
C PRO A 90 -2.20 -15.22 -16.71
N PRO A 91 -2.63 -15.32 -15.42
CA PRO A 91 -3.35 -16.50 -14.94
C PRO A 91 -4.67 -16.67 -15.70
N PRO A 92 -5.22 -17.90 -15.75
CA PRO A 92 -6.58 -18.13 -16.23
C PRO A 92 -7.58 -17.18 -15.54
N GLY A 93 -8.57 -16.71 -16.30
CA GLY A 93 -9.55 -15.75 -15.81
C GLY A 93 -9.11 -14.27 -15.84
N PHE A 94 -7.84 -13.96 -16.09
CA PHE A 94 -7.33 -12.57 -16.11
C PHE A 94 -8.13 -11.63 -17.01
N SER A 95 -8.48 -12.05 -18.23
CA SER A 95 -9.27 -11.21 -19.15
C SER A 95 -10.69 -10.94 -18.63
N LYS A 96 -11.28 -11.86 -17.86
CA LYS A 96 -12.57 -11.63 -17.20
C LYS A 96 -12.41 -10.60 -16.09
N TRP A 97 -11.37 -10.76 -15.28
CA TRP A 97 -11.00 -9.79 -14.25
C TRP A 97 -10.79 -8.37 -14.82
N VAL A 98 -10.08 -8.22 -15.95
CA VAL A 98 -9.90 -6.90 -16.59
C VAL A 98 -11.26 -6.29 -16.98
N ARG A 99 -12.15 -7.08 -17.59
CA ARG A 99 -13.50 -6.60 -17.93
C ARG A 99 -14.29 -6.20 -16.69
N TYR A 100 -14.21 -6.98 -15.62
CA TYR A 100 -14.84 -6.68 -14.34
C TYR A 100 -14.33 -5.36 -13.76
N ALA A 101 -13.01 -5.17 -13.72
CA ALA A 101 -12.39 -3.94 -13.22
C ALA A 101 -12.79 -2.71 -14.04
N LEU A 102 -12.78 -2.82 -15.37
CA LEU A 102 -13.21 -1.74 -16.27
C LEU A 102 -14.70 -1.41 -16.13
N ALA A 103 -15.56 -2.42 -16.02
CA ALA A 103 -17.01 -2.23 -15.84
C ALA A 103 -17.34 -1.46 -14.54
N HIS A 104 -16.51 -1.59 -13.51
CA HIS A 104 -16.65 -0.90 -12.23
C HIS A 104 -15.82 0.40 -12.14
N ASN A 105 -15.33 0.90 -13.27
CA ASN A 105 -14.53 2.13 -13.36
C ASN A 105 -13.28 2.10 -12.46
N SER A 106 -12.60 0.95 -12.36
CA SER A 106 -11.36 0.89 -11.59
C SER A 106 -10.29 1.80 -12.17
N THR A 107 -9.67 2.59 -11.30
CA THR A 107 -8.59 3.50 -11.70
C THR A 107 -7.30 2.74 -12.02
N VAL A 108 -7.12 1.52 -11.49
CA VAL A 108 -5.88 0.74 -11.61
C VAL A 108 -6.16 -0.61 -12.25
N ILE A 109 -5.45 -0.93 -13.33
CA ILE A 109 -5.58 -2.17 -14.10
C ILE A 109 -4.24 -2.92 -14.16
N ASP A 110 -3.13 -2.22 -14.39
CA ASP A 110 -1.86 -2.90 -14.68
C ASP A 110 -0.92 -3.00 -13.47
N ASP A 111 -1.15 -2.20 -12.43
CA ASP A 111 -0.21 -2.00 -11.33
C ASP A 111 -0.60 -2.76 -10.06
N TYR A 112 -0.35 -4.05 -10.10
CA TYR A 112 -0.55 -4.97 -8.97
C TYR A 112 0.78 -5.55 -8.49
N ASP A 113 1.86 -4.73 -8.55
CA ASP A 113 3.22 -5.17 -8.19
C ASP A 113 3.31 -5.65 -6.75
N MET A 114 2.51 -5.11 -5.84
CA MET A 114 2.41 -5.59 -4.46
C MET A 114 1.99 -7.07 -4.38
N ILE A 115 1.04 -7.50 -5.22
CA ILE A 115 0.64 -8.90 -5.31
C ILE A 115 1.82 -9.71 -5.86
N GLU A 116 2.40 -9.25 -6.97
CA GLU A 116 3.49 -9.96 -7.64
C GLU A 116 4.70 -10.18 -6.74
N GLU A 117 5.15 -9.13 -6.05
CA GLU A 117 6.30 -9.17 -5.15
C GLU A 117 6.13 -10.18 -4.01
N ARG A 118 4.90 -10.31 -3.48
CA ARG A 118 4.60 -11.23 -2.38
C ARG A 118 4.37 -12.66 -2.86
N ILE A 119 3.80 -12.83 -4.04
CA ILE A 119 3.43 -14.16 -4.53
C ILE A 119 4.55 -14.85 -5.33
N ALA A 120 5.46 -14.08 -5.94
CA ALA A 120 6.54 -14.61 -6.77
C ALA A 120 7.42 -15.67 -6.07
N PRO A 121 7.78 -15.54 -4.78
CA PRO A 121 8.57 -16.55 -4.08
C PRO A 121 7.87 -17.91 -3.94
N PHE A 122 6.53 -17.97 -4.01
CA PHE A 122 5.79 -19.23 -3.98
C PHE A 122 5.75 -19.93 -5.33
N ARG A 123 6.00 -19.23 -6.45
CA ARG A 123 5.98 -19.82 -7.81
C ARG A 123 7.10 -20.82 -8.06
N SER A 124 8.20 -20.73 -7.31
CA SER A 124 9.30 -21.69 -7.39
C SER A 124 9.03 -22.98 -6.61
N ILE A 125 7.91 -23.07 -5.88
CA ILE A 125 7.53 -24.21 -5.06
C ILE A 125 6.53 -25.06 -5.85
N SER A 126 6.66 -26.39 -5.80
CA SER A 126 5.70 -27.26 -6.48
C SER A 126 4.32 -27.15 -5.82
N SER A 127 3.25 -27.31 -6.60
CA SER A 127 1.89 -27.28 -6.04
C SER A 127 1.68 -28.40 -5.02
N PHE A 128 2.32 -29.57 -5.20
CA PHE A 128 2.32 -30.64 -4.22
C PHE A 128 2.91 -30.20 -2.87
N ASP A 129 4.06 -29.52 -2.89
CA ASP A 129 4.69 -29.03 -1.66
C ASP A 129 3.85 -27.93 -1.00
N LEU A 130 3.29 -27.00 -1.79
CA LEU A 130 2.39 -25.95 -1.28
C LEU A 130 1.15 -26.56 -0.61
N THR A 131 0.45 -27.48 -1.29
CA THR A 131 -0.72 -28.17 -0.74
C THR A 131 -0.36 -28.96 0.51
N ARG A 132 0.78 -29.68 0.52
CA ARG A 132 1.25 -30.43 1.69
C ARG A 132 1.49 -29.50 2.88
N ARG A 133 2.13 -28.35 2.67
CA ARG A 133 2.43 -27.36 3.73
C ARG A 133 1.17 -26.69 4.25
N MET A 134 0.21 -26.37 3.37
CA MET A 134 -1.09 -25.85 3.78
C MET A 134 -1.86 -26.87 4.62
N LYS A 135 -1.83 -28.15 4.24
CA LYS A 135 -2.45 -29.23 5.03
C LYS A 135 -1.79 -29.37 6.40
N ALA A 136 -0.46 -29.33 6.47
CA ALA A 136 0.26 -29.36 7.74
C ALA A 136 -0.10 -28.18 8.67
N TRP A 137 -0.44 -27.01 8.11
CA TRP A 137 -1.00 -25.90 8.87
C TRP A 137 -2.41 -26.19 9.37
N GLN A 138 -3.30 -26.66 8.50
CA GLN A 138 -4.70 -26.96 8.84
C GLN A 138 -4.84 -28.01 9.96
N GLU A 139 -3.87 -28.91 10.08
CA GLU A 139 -3.80 -29.94 11.11
C GLU A 139 -3.07 -29.46 12.38
N SER A 140 -2.52 -28.25 12.38
CA SER A 140 -1.83 -27.69 13.54
C SER A 140 -2.80 -27.12 14.58
N ALA A 141 -2.37 -27.10 15.84
CA ALA A 141 -3.16 -26.52 16.93
C ALA A 141 -3.38 -25.00 16.80
N ASP A 142 -2.66 -24.35 15.89
CA ASP A 142 -2.68 -22.90 15.67
C ASP A 142 -3.53 -22.49 14.45
N ALA A 143 -4.16 -23.47 13.78
CA ALA A 143 -5.00 -23.22 12.63
C ALA A 143 -6.17 -22.29 12.98
N PHE A 144 -6.33 -21.23 12.20
CA PHE A 144 -7.49 -20.33 12.24
C PHE A 144 -8.48 -20.69 11.12
N GLU A 145 -8.71 -19.78 10.17
CA GLU A 145 -9.69 -19.95 9.11
C GLU A 145 -9.08 -20.52 7.82
N THR A 146 -9.80 -21.45 7.19
CA THR A 146 -9.57 -21.85 5.80
C THR A 146 -10.84 -21.59 5.00
N VAL A 147 -10.74 -20.70 4.01
CA VAL A 147 -11.80 -20.52 3.03
C VAL A 147 -11.66 -21.59 1.95
N LYS A 148 -12.76 -22.25 1.58
CA LYS A 148 -12.83 -23.29 0.57
C LYS A 148 -13.83 -22.92 -0.49
N ILE A 149 -13.37 -22.83 -1.73
CA ILE A 149 -14.19 -22.58 -2.91
C ILE A 149 -14.18 -23.84 -3.77
N ARG A 150 -15.35 -24.35 -4.15
CA ARG A 150 -15.52 -25.48 -5.06
C ARG A 150 -16.67 -25.22 -6.03
N ASP A 151 -16.48 -25.53 -7.31
CA ASP A 151 -17.51 -25.40 -8.36
C ASP A 151 -18.18 -24.00 -8.36
N GLY A 152 -17.38 -22.96 -8.16
CA GLY A 152 -17.85 -21.57 -8.11
C GLY A 152 -18.72 -21.23 -6.89
N LYS A 153 -18.58 -21.95 -5.77
CA LYS A 153 -19.34 -21.75 -4.54
C LYS A 153 -18.46 -21.85 -3.31
N PHE A 154 -18.86 -21.17 -2.23
CA PHE A 154 -18.26 -21.35 -0.92
C PHE A 154 -18.70 -22.70 -0.32
N VAL A 155 -17.72 -23.54 0.01
CA VAL A 155 -17.92 -24.75 0.83
C VAL A 155 -17.73 -24.41 2.30
N ASP A 156 -16.75 -23.57 2.60
CA ASP A 156 -16.45 -23.07 3.94
C ASP A 156 -15.89 -21.65 3.79
N CYS A 157 -16.44 -20.67 4.50
CA CYS A 157 -16.01 -19.28 4.41
C CYS A 157 -16.65 -18.45 5.52
N GLY A 158 -15.84 -17.69 6.26
CA GLY A 158 -16.34 -16.65 7.15
C GLY A 158 -17.09 -15.57 6.39
N GLU A 159 -18.10 -14.99 7.03
CA GLU A 159 -19.00 -13.97 6.43
C GLU A 159 -18.22 -12.78 5.87
N GLN A 160 -17.16 -12.37 6.55
CA GLN A 160 -16.40 -11.20 6.16
C GLN A 160 -15.60 -11.41 4.87
N PHE A 161 -14.90 -12.54 4.73
CA PHE A 161 -14.20 -12.85 3.47
C PHE A 161 -15.22 -13.03 2.35
N LYS A 162 -16.33 -13.72 2.65
CA LYS A 162 -17.43 -13.95 1.72
C LYS A 162 -17.92 -12.64 1.12
N ASN A 163 -18.23 -11.64 1.95
CA ASN A 163 -18.73 -10.33 1.51
C ASN A 163 -17.75 -9.60 0.56
N SER A 164 -16.44 -9.89 0.63
CA SER A 164 -15.44 -9.25 -0.22
C SER A 164 -15.43 -9.78 -1.65
N ILE A 165 -15.95 -10.99 -1.91
CA ILE A 165 -15.85 -11.69 -3.19
C ILE A 165 -17.12 -12.44 -3.61
N GLU A 166 -18.23 -12.29 -2.90
CA GLU A 166 -19.49 -13.01 -3.19
C GLU A 166 -19.96 -12.81 -4.64
N ASP A 167 -19.84 -11.59 -5.16
CA ASP A 167 -20.24 -11.24 -6.53
C ASP A 167 -19.39 -11.88 -7.64
N ILE A 168 -18.23 -12.48 -7.29
CA ILE A 168 -17.29 -13.06 -8.25
C ILE A 168 -16.94 -14.53 -7.97
N VAL A 169 -17.55 -15.16 -6.96
CA VAL A 169 -17.19 -16.53 -6.53
C VAL A 169 -17.41 -17.57 -7.64
N ASP A 170 -18.43 -17.38 -8.47
CA ASP A 170 -18.75 -18.24 -9.62
C ASP A 170 -17.70 -18.17 -10.75
N GLN A 171 -16.84 -17.15 -10.72
CA GLN A 171 -15.75 -16.94 -11.67
C GLN A 171 -14.39 -17.39 -11.13
N LEU A 172 -14.32 -17.85 -9.88
CA LEU A 172 -13.10 -18.32 -9.25
C LEU A 172 -12.91 -19.84 -9.43
N PRO A 173 -11.65 -20.30 -9.61
CA PRO A 173 -11.34 -21.71 -9.61
C PRO A 173 -11.42 -22.31 -8.20
N ASP A 174 -11.37 -23.64 -8.12
CA ASP A 174 -11.29 -24.37 -6.86
C ASP A 174 -10.00 -24.03 -6.11
N MET A 175 -10.13 -23.66 -4.83
CA MET A 175 -8.98 -23.33 -3.99
C MET A 175 -9.29 -23.45 -2.49
N ASP A 176 -8.23 -23.63 -1.71
CA ASP A 176 -8.23 -23.47 -0.26
C ASP A 176 -7.39 -22.24 0.06
N ILE A 177 -7.88 -21.31 0.88
CA ILE A 177 -7.20 -20.06 1.22
C ILE A 177 -7.01 -20.04 2.73
N LEU A 178 -5.76 -19.96 3.18
CA LEU A 178 -5.44 -19.82 4.60
C LEU A 178 -5.48 -18.35 4.98
N LEU A 179 -6.32 -18.00 5.94
CA LEU A 179 -6.65 -16.60 6.22
C LEU A 179 -6.35 -16.24 7.68
N ASN A 180 -5.58 -15.16 7.86
CA ASN A 180 -5.23 -14.57 9.14
C ASN A 180 -5.94 -13.21 9.27
N TRP A 181 -6.97 -13.18 10.10
CA TRP A 181 -7.72 -11.96 10.43
C TRP A 181 -7.15 -11.17 11.60
N LEU A 182 -6.10 -11.68 12.23
CA LEU A 182 -5.44 -10.98 13.31
C LEU A 182 -4.59 -9.85 12.72
N ASP A 183 -4.51 -8.74 13.45
CA ASP A 183 -3.78 -7.55 13.01
C ASP A 183 -2.32 -7.83 12.63
N GLU A 184 -1.68 -8.82 13.26
CA GLU A 184 -0.26 -9.09 13.11
C GLU A 184 -0.04 -10.27 12.13
N PRO A 185 0.98 -10.20 11.25
CA PRO A 185 1.28 -11.21 10.22
C PRO A 185 1.88 -12.50 10.79
N ARG A 186 2.10 -13.52 9.95
CA ARG A 186 2.50 -14.88 10.39
C ARG A 186 3.78 -15.43 9.75
N ILE A 187 4.14 -15.02 8.54
CA ILE A 187 5.19 -15.70 7.77
C ILE A 187 6.45 -14.83 7.69
N VAL A 188 7.52 -15.27 8.35
CA VAL A 188 8.80 -14.56 8.41
C VAL A 188 9.78 -15.12 7.39
N GLY A 189 10.06 -14.33 6.36
CA GLY A 189 11.02 -14.62 5.30
C GLY A 189 10.68 -15.88 4.50
N TYR A 190 11.62 -16.25 3.61
CA TYR A 190 11.58 -17.49 2.85
C TYR A 190 12.77 -18.35 3.27
N ASP A 191 12.54 -19.36 4.12
CA ASP A 191 13.56 -20.35 4.42
C ASP A 191 13.24 -21.66 3.69
N HIS A 192 13.78 -21.81 2.47
CA HIS A 192 13.61 -23.03 1.68
C HIS A 192 14.18 -24.28 2.39
N LEU A 193 15.03 -24.12 3.40
CA LEU A 193 15.63 -25.22 4.16
C LEU A 193 14.69 -25.76 5.26
N ARG A 194 13.59 -25.06 5.60
CA ARG A 194 12.58 -25.52 6.57
C ARG A 194 11.33 -26.09 5.89
N ASP A 195 11.54 -27.00 4.94
CA ASP A 195 10.50 -27.83 4.35
C ASP A 195 10.19 -29.02 5.28
N SER A 196 9.33 -28.79 6.26
CA SER A 196 8.85 -29.83 7.16
C SER A 196 7.35 -30.05 7.01
N ASN A 197 6.90 -31.31 7.16
CA ASN A 197 5.48 -31.68 7.26
C ASN A 197 4.86 -31.29 8.60
N LYS A 198 5.52 -30.42 9.36
CA LYS A 198 5.10 -29.90 10.63
C LYS A 198 5.30 -28.39 10.58
N VAL A 199 4.24 -27.64 10.87
CA VAL A 199 4.35 -26.20 11.05
C VAL A 199 4.77 -25.94 12.48
N ILE A 200 5.81 -25.11 12.64
CA ILE A 200 6.27 -24.65 13.95
C ILE A 200 5.92 -23.17 14.04
N MET A 201 4.92 -22.85 14.86
CA MET A 201 4.60 -21.47 15.24
C MET A 201 5.31 -21.14 16.54
N GLU A 202 6.12 -20.09 16.50
CA GLU A 202 6.81 -19.55 17.65
C GLU A 202 6.02 -18.34 18.17
N ASP A 203 5.82 -18.28 19.49
CA ASP A 203 5.05 -17.22 20.13
C ASP A 203 5.94 -16.07 20.61
N TYR A 204 5.74 -14.91 20.00
CA TYR A 204 6.41 -13.64 20.28
C TYR A 204 5.45 -12.60 20.88
N ALA A 205 4.23 -12.98 21.27
CA ALA A 205 3.31 -12.07 21.93
C ALA A 205 3.95 -11.51 23.20
N SER A 206 3.93 -10.19 23.33
CA SER A 206 4.52 -9.42 24.43
C SER A 206 6.04 -9.58 24.62
N LYS A 207 6.75 -10.14 23.62
CA LYS A 207 8.19 -10.43 23.64
C LYS A 207 8.91 -9.64 22.54
N ASP A 208 10.24 -9.52 22.66
CA ASP A 208 11.04 -8.91 21.60
C ASP A 208 10.94 -9.76 20.33
N ALA A 209 10.57 -9.11 19.23
CA ALA A 209 10.38 -9.73 17.93
C ALA A 209 11.46 -9.30 16.92
N TRP A 210 12.43 -8.48 17.33
CA TRP A 210 13.45 -7.94 16.44
C TRP A 210 14.31 -9.05 15.82
N GLU A 211 14.78 -9.99 16.64
CA GLU A 211 15.66 -11.07 16.19
C GLU A 211 15.00 -11.99 15.16
N ILE A 212 13.73 -12.36 15.36
CA ILE A 212 13.02 -13.21 14.40
C ILE A 212 12.83 -12.48 13.06
N LEU A 213 12.43 -11.20 13.09
CA LEU A 213 12.15 -10.38 11.92
C LEU A 213 13.41 -9.96 11.15
N SER A 214 14.54 -9.78 11.84
CA SER A 214 15.78 -9.28 11.26
C SER A 214 16.88 -10.33 11.09
N GLY A 215 16.72 -11.54 11.62
CA GLY A 215 17.78 -12.55 11.65
C GLY A 215 18.31 -13.04 10.30
N LYS A 216 17.65 -12.71 9.18
CA LYS A 216 18.14 -12.96 7.80
C LYS A 216 18.69 -11.69 7.13
N CYS A 217 18.60 -10.54 7.77
CA CYS A 217 19.15 -9.31 7.25
C CYS A 217 20.67 -9.37 7.27
N HIS A 218 21.28 -9.12 6.12
CA HIS A 218 22.71 -8.83 6.05
C HIS A 218 22.90 -7.34 6.32
N PHE A 219 22.91 -6.97 7.60
CA PHE A 219 23.30 -5.64 7.99
C PHE A 219 24.73 -5.42 7.52
N SER A 220 24.90 -4.59 6.50
CA SER A 220 26.23 -4.23 6.04
C SER A 220 26.99 -3.65 7.22
N SER A 221 28.08 -4.31 7.64
CA SER A 221 29.08 -3.73 8.53
C SER A 221 29.67 -2.41 7.98
N GLN A 222 29.36 -2.11 6.71
CA GLN A 222 29.72 -0.91 5.97
C GLN A 222 28.51 -0.01 5.66
N LYS A 223 27.77 0.40 6.67
CA LYS A 223 27.39 1.81 6.79
C LYS A 223 27.54 2.21 8.26
N LYS A 224 28.78 2.47 8.70
CA LYS A 224 28.95 3.72 9.46
C LYS A 224 28.35 4.76 8.53
N ALA A 225 27.09 5.15 8.75
CA ALA A 225 26.53 6.31 8.12
C ALA A 225 27.63 7.35 8.27
N LYS A 226 28.26 7.76 7.16
CA LYS A 226 29.09 8.95 7.17
C LYS A 226 28.14 9.95 7.82
N ARG A 227 28.43 10.34 9.05
CA ARG A 227 27.61 11.30 9.79
C ARG A 227 27.57 12.47 8.83
N ASP A 228 26.43 12.63 8.17
CA ASP A 228 26.33 13.60 7.10
C ASP A 228 26.42 14.93 7.83
N THR A 229 27.59 15.55 7.78
CA THR A 229 27.87 16.79 8.51
C THR A 229 27.11 17.96 7.93
N THR A 230 26.34 17.75 6.85
CA THR A 230 25.33 18.72 6.42
C THR A 230 24.17 18.70 7.41
N THR A 231 23.95 19.84 8.07
CA THR A 231 22.77 20.19 8.88
C THR A 231 21.44 20.20 8.11
N LYS A 232 21.36 19.56 6.94
CA LYS A 232 20.18 19.57 6.08
C LYS A 232 19.22 18.44 6.48
N VAL A 233 17.99 18.83 6.80
CA VAL A 233 16.86 17.91 7.03
C VAL A 233 16.66 17.02 5.79
N LYS A 234 16.45 15.72 6.00
CA LYS A 234 16.17 14.74 4.95
C LYS A 234 14.72 14.29 5.05
N TYR A 235 14.00 14.34 3.94
CA TYR A 235 12.61 13.89 3.85
C TYR A 235 12.54 12.50 3.20
N VAL A 236 11.48 11.75 3.50
CA VAL A 236 11.29 10.40 2.96
C VAL A 236 10.99 10.47 1.46
N GLU A 237 11.94 10.06 0.62
CA GLU A 237 11.74 10.03 -0.84
C GLU A 237 11.00 8.77 -1.30
N ASN A 238 11.29 7.63 -0.67
CA ASN A 238 10.74 6.32 -1.01
C ASN A 238 10.31 5.57 0.27
N PRO A 239 9.00 5.48 0.57
CA PRO A 239 8.50 4.77 1.74
C PRO A 239 8.89 3.28 1.78
N LYS A 240 8.99 2.60 0.62
CA LYS A 240 9.37 1.18 0.59
C LYS A 240 10.80 0.96 1.08
N GLU A 241 11.71 1.87 0.74
CA GLU A 241 13.09 1.85 1.22
C GLU A 241 13.16 2.26 2.70
N ALA A 242 12.44 3.32 3.09
CA ALA A 242 12.44 3.81 4.47
C ALA A 242 11.83 2.81 5.48
N LEU A 243 10.96 1.91 5.01
CA LEU A 243 10.36 0.84 5.82
C LEU A 243 11.09 -0.50 5.65
N ASP A 244 12.22 -0.56 4.92
CA ASP A 244 13.01 -1.77 4.82
C ASP A 244 13.82 -2.00 6.11
N ILE A 245 13.32 -2.94 6.93
CA ILE A 245 13.94 -3.38 8.18
C ILE A 245 15.41 -3.76 7.99
N CYS A 246 15.78 -4.41 6.87
CA CYS A 246 17.16 -4.83 6.65
C CYS A 246 18.10 -3.66 6.29
N ALA A 247 17.56 -2.57 5.76
CA ALA A 247 18.32 -1.35 5.47
C ALA A 247 18.43 -0.42 6.69
N HIS A 248 17.54 -0.57 7.66
CA HIS A 248 17.36 0.33 8.80
C HIS A 248 17.44 -0.41 10.14
N PRO A 249 18.63 -0.89 10.56
CA PRO A 249 18.78 -1.58 11.85
C PRO A 249 18.34 -0.73 13.04
N GLU A 250 18.40 0.61 12.95
CA GLU A 250 17.92 1.53 13.97
C GLU A 250 16.41 1.41 14.27
N ALA A 251 15.63 0.81 13.37
CA ALA A 251 14.19 0.64 13.56
C ALA A 251 13.82 -0.18 14.81
N TRP A 252 14.75 -1.03 15.31
CA TRP A 252 14.56 -1.88 16.50
C TRP A 252 14.03 -1.15 17.74
N ASN A 253 14.36 0.14 17.89
CA ASN A 253 13.93 0.95 19.03
C ASN A 253 12.96 2.07 18.66
N GLN A 254 12.40 2.05 17.45
CA GLN A 254 11.55 3.13 16.94
C GLN A 254 10.08 2.74 16.77
N HIS A 255 9.75 1.44 16.75
CA HIS A 255 8.39 0.94 16.50
C HIS A 255 7.97 -0.14 17.52
N GLY A 256 6.72 -0.07 17.97
CA GLY A 256 6.20 -0.94 19.05
C GLY A 256 6.20 -2.43 18.70
N PHE A 257 5.82 -2.77 17.46
CA PHE A 257 5.75 -4.16 16.98
C PHE A 257 7.07 -4.92 17.14
N PHE A 258 8.22 -4.29 16.91
CA PHE A 258 9.52 -4.98 16.98
C PHE A 258 9.92 -5.36 18.41
N ASN A 259 9.38 -4.66 19.41
CA ASN A 259 9.79 -4.80 20.80
C ASN A 259 8.85 -5.68 21.62
N SER A 260 7.54 -5.52 21.40
CA SER A 260 6.54 -6.20 22.21
C SER A 260 5.23 -6.17 21.42
N PRO A 261 5.08 -6.96 20.35
CA PRO A 261 3.84 -7.03 19.60
C PRO A 261 2.74 -7.70 20.45
N SER A 262 1.48 -7.51 20.10
CA SER A 262 0.35 -7.87 20.96
C SER A 262 -0.02 -9.35 20.90
N ASN A 263 -0.01 -9.96 19.71
CA ASN A 263 -0.42 -11.34 19.48
C ASN A 263 0.48 -12.09 18.48
N PHE A 264 1.71 -11.62 18.29
CA PHE A 264 2.54 -12.06 17.18
C PHE A 264 3.00 -13.48 17.40
N ARG A 265 2.50 -14.36 16.55
CA ARG A 265 2.99 -15.73 16.42
C ARG A 265 3.47 -15.89 15.00
N ALA A 266 4.66 -16.44 14.84
CA ALA A 266 5.31 -16.47 13.54
C ALA A 266 5.90 -17.82 13.23
N THR A 267 5.97 -18.13 11.94
CA THR A 267 6.69 -19.27 11.43
C THR A 267 7.63 -18.86 10.31
N ARG A 268 8.71 -19.63 10.17
CA ARG A 268 9.60 -19.59 8.99
C ARG A 268 9.21 -20.62 7.93
N ASN A 269 8.19 -21.44 8.19
CA ASN A 269 7.64 -22.33 7.19
C ASN A 269 7.03 -21.49 6.06
N VAL A 270 7.40 -21.77 4.82
CA VAL A 270 6.90 -21.02 3.65
C VAL A 270 5.52 -21.55 3.27
N ILE A 271 4.49 -20.84 3.73
CA ILE A 271 3.07 -21.15 3.57
C ILE A 271 2.39 -19.91 2.99
N PRO A 272 1.58 -20.02 1.93
CA PRO A 272 0.94 -18.85 1.33
C PRO A 272 -0.27 -18.41 2.16
N PHE A 273 0.00 -17.58 3.17
CA PHE A 273 -0.98 -17.07 4.11
C PHE A 273 -1.53 -15.72 3.68
N PHE A 274 -2.84 -15.52 3.77
CA PHE A 274 -3.47 -14.22 3.52
C PHE A 274 -3.53 -13.45 4.84
N SER A 275 -2.94 -12.26 4.88
CA SER A 275 -2.95 -11.37 6.06
C SER A 275 -3.28 -9.94 5.64
N THR A 276 -3.81 -9.14 6.56
CA THR A 276 -4.16 -7.73 6.30
C THR A 276 -2.96 -6.80 6.28
N THR A 277 -1.83 -7.26 6.82
CA THR A 277 -0.54 -6.57 6.78
C THR A 277 0.63 -7.54 6.62
N SER A 278 1.80 -7.00 6.28
CA SER A 278 3.07 -7.70 6.18
C SER A 278 4.21 -6.68 6.22
N MET A 279 5.30 -7.05 6.90
CA MET A 279 6.54 -6.26 6.94
C MET A 279 7.45 -6.55 5.74
N SER A 280 8.54 -5.78 5.60
CA SER A 280 9.49 -5.96 4.50
C SER A 280 10.19 -7.32 4.53
N THR A 281 10.40 -7.90 5.73
CA THR A 281 11.03 -9.21 5.92
C THR A 281 10.04 -10.36 6.01
N MET A 282 8.75 -10.10 5.79
CA MET A 282 7.68 -11.09 5.89
C MET A 282 7.10 -11.46 4.52
N ALA A 283 6.36 -12.55 4.46
CA ALA A 283 5.96 -13.22 3.22
C ALA A 283 4.45 -13.39 3.06
N ASP A 284 3.66 -12.86 4.00
CA ASP A 284 2.21 -12.92 3.93
C ASP A 284 1.68 -12.24 2.64
N LEU A 285 0.67 -12.86 2.04
CA LEU A 285 -0.07 -12.34 0.90
C LEU A 285 -1.08 -11.30 1.40
N LEU A 286 -0.88 -10.05 1.00
CA LEU A 286 -1.70 -8.94 1.49
C LEU A 286 -3.11 -9.01 0.93
N THR A 287 -4.10 -9.11 1.82
CA THR A 287 -5.53 -9.03 1.50
C THR A 287 -6.16 -7.81 2.18
N PRO A 288 -7.19 -7.20 1.56
CA PRO A 288 -8.10 -6.26 2.24
C PRO A 288 -8.51 -6.72 3.65
N GLY A 289 -8.36 -5.85 4.65
CA GLY A 289 -8.84 -6.09 6.01
C GLY A 289 -10.31 -5.72 6.21
N LEU A 290 -10.86 -6.09 7.37
CA LEU A 290 -12.26 -5.84 7.76
C LEU A 290 -12.60 -4.35 7.83
N ASP A 291 -11.61 -3.54 8.20
CA ASP A 291 -11.74 -2.08 8.40
C ASP A 291 -12.17 -1.34 7.13
N TYR A 292 -12.08 -1.97 5.95
CA TYR A 292 -12.51 -1.42 4.67
C TYR A 292 -14.00 -1.63 4.35
N VAL A 293 -14.69 -2.46 5.12
CA VAL A 293 -16.14 -2.73 4.93
C VAL A 293 -16.95 -2.54 6.20
N ASP A 294 -16.30 -2.44 7.36
CA ASP A 294 -16.96 -2.21 8.63
C ASP A 294 -17.19 -0.69 8.88
N TRP A 295 -18.46 -0.35 9.08
CA TRP A 295 -18.91 1.02 9.31
C TRP A 295 -18.29 1.67 10.56
N HIS A 296 -17.84 0.90 11.54
CA HIS A 296 -17.17 1.43 12.72
C HIS A 296 -15.84 2.12 12.37
N TYR A 297 -15.20 1.72 11.27
CA TYR A 297 -13.90 2.23 10.82
C TYR A 297 -14.03 3.26 9.69
N ILE A 298 -14.91 3.00 8.72
CA ILE A 298 -15.16 3.92 7.58
C ILE A 298 -15.94 5.15 8.04
N GLY A 299 -16.73 4.99 9.10
CA GLY A 299 -17.71 5.96 9.55
C GLY A 299 -18.98 5.94 8.68
N ASP A 300 -19.92 6.82 9.01
CA ASP A 300 -21.23 6.92 8.37
C ASP A 300 -21.36 8.21 7.54
N ALA A 301 -22.57 8.50 7.04
CA ALA A 301 -22.84 9.73 6.29
C ALA A 301 -22.59 11.03 7.11
N LYS A 302 -22.44 10.93 8.44
CA LYS A 302 -22.17 12.06 9.33
C LYS A 302 -20.67 12.27 9.55
N THR A 303 -19.81 11.31 9.20
CA THR A 303 -18.35 11.44 9.28
C THR A 303 -17.73 11.82 7.93
N VAL A 304 -18.28 12.86 7.30
CA VAL A 304 -17.79 13.36 6.00
C VAL A 304 -17.15 14.74 6.18
N ASP A 305 -15.90 14.88 5.75
CA ASP A 305 -15.20 16.16 5.74
C ASP A 305 -15.78 17.11 4.68
N ASN A 306 -16.55 18.10 5.13
CA ASN A 306 -17.08 19.19 4.31
C ASN A 306 -16.40 20.54 4.59
N THR A 307 -15.36 20.54 5.43
CA THR A 307 -14.68 21.76 5.83
C THR A 307 -13.73 22.23 4.73
N ASN A 308 -13.84 23.50 4.33
CA ASN A 308 -12.92 24.09 3.36
C ASN A 308 -11.48 24.07 3.92
N TYR A 309 -10.51 23.68 3.09
CA TYR A 309 -9.10 23.55 3.50
C TYR A 309 -8.54 24.85 4.11
N THR A 310 -8.88 26.00 3.52
CA THR A 310 -8.41 27.31 3.99
C THR A 310 -8.95 27.69 5.37
N ALA A 311 -10.10 27.12 5.78
CA ALA A 311 -10.73 27.37 7.07
C ALA A 311 -10.18 26.46 8.19
N LYS A 312 -9.42 25.42 7.85
CA LYS A 312 -8.84 24.48 8.83
C LYS A 312 -7.69 25.14 9.60
N LYS A 313 -7.51 24.74 10.86
CA LYS A 313 -6.41 25.18 11.74
C LYS A 313 -5.08 24.64 11.21
N SER A 314 -4.07 25.50 11.09
CA SER A 314 -2.69 25.10 10.72
C SER A 314 -1.96 24.41 11.89
N GLN A 315 -2.57 23.37 12.45
CA GLN A 315 -2.03 22.56 13.54
C GLN A 315 -2.12 21.08 13.15
N MET A 316 -1.22 20.28 13.71
CA MET A 316 -1.27 18.83 13.64
C MET A 316 -2.28 18.28 14.63
N TYR A 317 -3.11 17.35 14.18
CA TYR A 317 -4.05 16.63 15.00
C TYR A 317 -3.76 15.13 15.00
N TRP A 318 -3.76 14.55 16.19
CA TRP A 318 -3.76 13.10 16.40
C TRP A 318 -4.26 12.78 17.80
N LYS A 319 -5.35 12.03 17.91
CA LYS A 319 -5.77 11.46 19.18
C LYS A 319 -6.08 10.00 18.97
N GLY A 320 -5.47 9.15 19.79
CA GLY A 320 -5.55 7.71 19.59
C GLY A 320 -5.37 6.93 20.86
N TRP A 321 -5.60 5.62 20.75
CA TRP A 321 -5.32 4.68 21.82
C TRP A 321 -3.87 4.20 21.72
N SER A 322 -3.32 3.64 22.80
CA SER A 322 -1.96 3.08 22.81
C SER A 322 -1.86 1.71 22.13
N THR A 323 -2.40 1.53 20.92
CA THR A 323 -2.22 0.27 20.19
C THR A 323 -0.84 0.19 19.50
N GLY A 324 -0.50 -0.99 18.94
CA GLY A 324 0.74 -1.21 18.20
C GLY A 324 1.90 -1.76 19.05
N SER A 325 1.65 -2.08 20.31
CA SER A 325 2.51 -2.92 21.16
C SER A 325 1.80 -3.32 22.44
N TRP A 326 2.25 -4.41 23.05
CA TRP A 326 1.99 -4.74 24.44
C TRP A 326 2.92 -3.99 25.40
N PHE A 327 2.36 -3.11 26.22
CA PHE A 327 3.06 -2.19 27.10
C PHE A 327 3.49 -2.83 28.43
N LYS A 328 4.78 -2.66 28.74
CA LYS A 328 5.43 -3.01 30.01
C LYS A 328 6.51 -1.98 30.33
N GLU A 329 6.95 -1.97 31.58
CA GLU A 329 7.94 -1.01 32.11
C GLU A 329 9.22 -0.92 31.26
N THR A 330 9.67 -2.04 30.70
CA THR A 330 10.94 -2.14 29.98
C THR A 330 10.88 -1.71 28.51
N SER A 331 9.68 -1.62 27.91
CA SER A 331 9.52 -1.49 26.46
C SER A 331 8.79 -0.23 25.99
N TRP A 332 7.96 0.39 26.84
CA TRP A 332 6.97 1.39 26.41
C TRP A 332 7.56 2.59 25.67
N LYS A 333 8.76 3.07 26.05
CA LYS A 333 9.42 4.21 25.42
C LYS A 333 9.83 3.99 23.96
N ARG A 334 9.85 2.75 23.48
CA ARG A 334 10.22 2.41 22.09
C ARG A 334 9.01 2.36 21.15
N ASN A 335 7.79 2.48 21.67
CA ASN A 335 6.59 2.55 20.85
C ASN A 335 6.55 3.89 20.08
N HIS A 336 6.26 3.83 18.79
CA HIS A 336 6.26 4.99 17.89
C HIS A 336 5.21 6.04 18.25
N ARG A 337 4.03 5.64 18.74
CA ARG A 337 2.98 6.58 19.22
C ARG A 337 3.40 7.29 20.50
N ILE A 338 4.01 6.57 21.45
CA ILE A 338 4.57 7.18 22.67
C ILE A 338 5.65 8.20 22.29
N ARG A 339 6.59 7.79 21.44
CA ARG A 339 7.70 8.65 20.99
C ARG A 339 7.17 9.91 20.32
N PHE A 340 6.14 9.80 19.50
CA PHE A 340 5.48 10.93 18.86
C PHE A 340 4.87 11.90 19.89
N VAL A 341 4.02 11.40 20.81
CA VAL A 341 3.37 12.25 21.81
C VAL A 341 4.39 12.91 22.73
N GLU A 342 5.32 12.14 23.30
CA GLU A 342 6.35 12.67 24.21
C GLU A 342 7.25 13.71 23.53
N LYS A 343 7.55 13.55 22.24
CA LYS A 343 8.43 14.46 21.51
C LYS A 343 7.75 15.79 21.17
N PHE A 344 6.44 15.80 20.91
CA PHE A 344 5.78 16.96 20.28
C PHE A 344 4.63 17.59 21.08
N ARG A 345 4.13 16.97 22.16
CA ARG A 345 2.94 17.43 22.92
C ARG A 345 3.05 18.85 23.50
N ASP A 346 4.25 19.31 23.81
CA ASP A 346 4.47 20.63 24.44
C ASP A 346 4.48 21.78 23.41
N SER A 347 4.47 21.46 22.12
CA SER A 347 4.45 22.46 21.05
C SER A 347 3.02 22.84 20.66
N SER A 348 2.75 24.15 20.60
CA SER A 348 1.44 24.69 20.19
C SER A 348 1.02 24.34 18.75
N MET A 349 1.95 23.80 17.94
CA MET A 349 1.65 23.28 16.60
C MET A 349 0.95 21.92 16.63
N PHE A 350 0.92 21.23 17.78
CA PHE A 350 0.43 19.87 17.91
C PHE A 350 -0.73 19.79 18.91
N ASN A 351 -1.92 19.48 18.41
CA ASN A 351 -3.04 19.03 19.23
C ASN A 351 -3.07 17.50 19.22
N ILE A 352 -2.23 16.90 20.08
CA ILE A 352 -2.01 15.47 20.09
C ILE A 352 -2.13 14.87 21.50
N GLY A 353 -2.48 13.58 21.58
CA GLY A 353 -2.41 12.86 22.85
C GLY A 353 -3.11 11.51 22.83
N PHE A 354 -2.89 10.74 23.89
CA PHE A 354 -3.59 9.49 24.11
C PHE A 354 -4.95 9.74 24.74
N SER A 355 -6.00 9.15 24.17
CA SER A 355 -7.35 9.23 24.75
C SER A 355 -7.71 7.99 25.58
N LYS A 356 -6.90 6.92 25.48
CA LYS A 356 -7.02 5.70 26.26
C LYS A 356 -5.74 4.86 26.16
N TYR A 357 -5.32 4.23 27.25
CA TYR A 357 -4.30 3.19 27.21
C TYR A 357 -4.93 1.80 27.19
N VAL A 358 -4.40 0.93 26.33
CA VAL A 358 -4.81 -0.46 26.12
C VAL A 358 -3.58 -1.33 25.85
N GLN A 359 -3.76 -2.65 25.82
CA GLN A 359 -2.67 -3.62 25.54
C GLN A 359 -1.52 -3.49 26.55
N CYS A 360 -1.82 -3.53 27.84
CA CYS A 360 -0.81 -3.42 28.90
C CYS A 360 -0.85 -4.64 29.82
N ASP A 361 0.31 -5.03 30.35
CA ASP A 361 0.41 -5.96 31.47
C ASP A 361 0.32 -5.20 32.80
N GLY A 362 -0.86 -4.69 33.14
CA GLY A 362 -1.08 -3.84 34.33
C GLY A 362 -0.37 -2.47 34.30
N TYR A 363 0.33 -2.14 33.21
CA TYR A 363 1.13 -0.91 33.11
C TYR A 363 0.36 0.32 32.60
N CYS A 364 -0.90 0.16 32.18
CA CYS A 364 -1.71 1.25 31.61
C CYS A 364 -1.90 2.41 32.60
N GLU A 365 -2.21 2.13 33.87
CA GLU A 365 -2.36 3.17 34.91
C GLU A 365 -1.06 3.98 35.09
N LYS A 366 0.09 3.30 35.00
CA LYS A 366 1.38 3.98 35.07
C LYS A 366 1.66 4.83 33.84
N LEU A 367 1.24 4.41 32.65
CA LEU A 367 1.33 5.24 31.44
C LEU A 367 0.44 6.48 31.53
N GLU A 368 -0.76 6.35 32.09
CA GLU A 368 -1.64 7.50 32.35
C GLU A 368 -0.97 8.51 33.30
N GLU A 369 -0.32 8.04 34.36
CA GLU A 369 0.42 8.91 35.28
C GLU A 369 1.63 9.59 34.61
N LEU A 370 2.37 8.86 33.77
CA LEU A 370 3.63 9.34 33.18
C LEU A 370 3.41 10.25 31.96
N VAL A 371 2.49 9.87 31.07
CA VAL A 371 2.29 10.49 29.76
C VAL A 371 0.99 11.30 29.72
N GLY A 372 0.00 10.98 30.55
CA GLY A 372 -1.27 11.68 30.61
C GLY A 372 -2.31 11.18 29.59
N LEU A 373 -3.54 11.65 29.77
CA LEU A 373 -4.66 11.44 28.85
C LEU A 373 -5.22 12.78 28.37
N VAL A 374 -5.74 12.78 27.15
CA VAL A 374 -6.57 13.84 26.60
C VAL A 374 -8.01 13.33 26.41
N PRO A 375 -9.02 14.23 26.38
CA PRO A 375 -10.39 13.82 26.12
C PRO A 375 -10.54 13.06 24.80
N ILE A 376 -11.47 12.10 24.77
CA ILE A 376 -11.92 11.46 23.55
C ILE A 376 -12.73 12.48 22.74
N ASP A 377 -12.25 12.79 21.54
CA ASP A 377 -12.91 13.71 20.63
C ASP A 377 -13.90 12.96 19.71
N PRO A 378 -14.96 13.62 19.22
CA PRO A 378 -15.78 13.09 18.14
C PRO A 378 -14.95 12.73 16.91
N PRO A 379 -15.33 11.67 16.13
CA PRO A 379 -14.57 11.25 14.94
C PRO A 379 -14.31 12.35 13.90
N THR A 380 -15.20 13.35 13.82
CA THR A 380 -15.10 14.46 12.87
C THR A 380 -14.12 15.56 13.27
N THR A 381 -13.62 15.57 14.51
CA THR A 381 -12.80 16.68 15.04
C THR A 381 -11.51 16.86 14.26
N GLY A 382 -10.91 15.78 13.78
CA GLY A 382 -9.72 15.83 12.94
C GLY A 382 -9.92 16.63 11.65
N PHE A 383 -11.15 16.76 11.15
CA PHE A 383 -11.46 17.55 9.95
C PHE A 383 -11.31 19.06 10.17
N GLU A 384 -11.17 19.54 11.40
CA GLU A 384 -10.90 20.96 11.68
C GLU A 384 -9.43 21.35 11.45
N TYR A 385 -8.55 20.37 11.24
CA TYR A 385 -7.10 20.56 11.21
C TYR A 385 -6.54 20.29 9.82
N LYS A 386 -5.55 21.08 9.40
CA LYS A 386 -4.89 20.92 8.10
C LYS A 386 -4.00 19.69 8.04
N PHE A 387 -3.43 19.29 9.18
CA PHE A 387 -2.51 18.16 9.25
C PHE A 387 -3.09 17.11 10.19
N ALA A 388 -3.42 15.95 9.65
CA ALA A 388 -3.81 14.78 10.43
C ALA A 388 -2.65 13.76 10.34
N MET A 389 -2.10 13.37 11.49
CA MET A 389 -1.07 12.34 11.52
C MET A 389 -1.74 10.96 11.47
N ASP A 390 -1.23 10.08 10.63
CA ASP A 390 -1.54 8.65 10.70
C ASP A 390 -0.34 7.95 11.36
N LEU A 391 -0.62 7.16 12.41
CA LEU A 391 0.39 6.38 13.13
C LEU A 391 -0.14 4.97 13.25
N ASP A 392 0.58 4.02 12.67
CA ASP A 392 0.13 2.63 12.63
C ASP A 392 -0.20 2.08 14.03
N GLY A 393 -1.18 1.19 14.09
CA GLY A 393 -1.55 0.48 15.30
C GLY A 393 -0.90 -0.90 15.28
N ASN A 394 -1.72 -1.93 15.47
CA ASN A 394 -1.31 -3.28 15.15
C ASN A 394 -1.40 -3.54 13.62
N GLY A 395 -2.33 -2.88 12.94
CA GLY A 395 -2.50 -2.87 11.48
C GLY A 395 -1.91 -1.62 10.81
N TYR A 396 -1.90 -1.59 9.47
CA TYR A 396 -1.16 -0.62 8.67
C TYR A 396 -1.97 -0.08 7.48
N SER A 397 -1.80 1.20 7.17
CA SER A 397 -2.43 1.87 6.04
C SER A 397 -1.72 1.58 4.70
N GLY A 398 -2.46 1.52 3.59
CA GLY A 398 -1.91 1.16 2.28
C GLY A 398 -2.58 1.84 1.08
N ARG A 399 -2.02 1.59 -0.11
CA ARG A 399 -2.56 2.00 -1.42
C ARG A 399 -2.70 3.51 -1.64
N LEU A 400 -1.91 4.31 -0.93
CA LEU A 400 -1.71 5.74 -1.16
C LEU A 400 -0.36 6.00 -1.84
N VAL A 401 -0.22 7.16 -2.49
CA VAL A 401 1.00 7.56 -3.19
C VAL A 401 1.68 8.71 -2.43
N PRO A 402 2.94 8.56 -2.00
CA PRO A 402 3.63 9.57 -1.21
C PRO A 402 3.83 10.86 -2.02
N TRP A 403 3.74 12.00 -1.34
CA TRP A 403 3.82 13.36 -1.90
C TRP A 403 2.73 13.71 -2.93
N VAL A 404 1.76 12.83 -3.15
CA VAL A 404 0.58 13.07 -4.00
C VAL A 404 -0.70 13.00 -3.17
N HIS A 405 -0.81 11.99 -2.31
CA HIS A 405 -1.98 11.77 -1.45
C HIS A 405 -1.71 12.03 0.03
N TYR A 406 -0.44 11.97 0.45
CA TYR A 406 -0.01 12.21 1.82
C TYR A 406 1.47 12.62 1.88
N VAL A 407 1.90 13.14 3.02
CA VAL A 407 3.31 13.46 3.30
C VAL A 407 3.92 12.31 4.12
N PRO A 408 4.88 11.54 3.60
CA PRO A 408 5.52 10.48 4.37
C PRO A 408 6.46 11.06 5.43
N VAL A 409 6.46 10.43 6.61
CA VAL A 409 7.32 10.77 7.74
C VAL A 409 8.09 9.52 8.16
N SER A 410 9.38 9.67 8.42
CA SER A 410 10.27 8.61 8.86
C SER A 410 9.91 8.15 10.28
N LEU A 411 10.28 6.91 10.64
CA LEU A 411 10.12 6.41 12.02
C LEU A 411 10.88 7.26 13.06
N GLY A 412 11.94 7.96 12.64
CA GLY A 412 12.67 8.92 13.47
C GLY A 412 11.92 10.24 13.71
N MET A 413 11.06 10.64 12.78
CA MET A 413 10.27 11.88 12.82
C MET A 413 11.14 13.15 12.98
N GLU A 414 12.38 13.14 12.49
CA GLU A 414 13.30 14.28 12.62
C GLU A 414 12.96 15.42 11.65
N GLU A 415 12.28 15.09 10.57
CA GLU A 415 11.87 16.04 9.54
C GLU A 415 10.51 16.69 9.77
N LEU A 416 9.74 16.22 10.78
CA LEU A 416 8.32 16.51 10.91
C LEU A 416 8.03 18.00 11.11
N GLU A 417 8.71 18.64 12.07
CA GLU A 417 8.50 20.07 12.34
C GLU A 417 8.90 20.95 11.15
N SER A 418 9.99 20.59 10.46
CA SER A 418 10.41 21.30 9.26
C SER A 418 9.41 21.13 8.10
N ALA A 419 8.83 19.95 7.95
CA ALA A 419 7.76 19.74 6.97
C ALA A 419 6.51 20.56 7.33
N LEU A 420 6.13 20.58 8.61
CA LEU A 420 4.98 21.36 9.08
C LEU A 420 5.17 22.86 8.87
N ASP A 421 6.35 23.39 9.19
CA ASP A 421 6.66 24.80 8.96
C ASP A 421 6.49 25.18 7.48
N TYR A 422 7.01 24.35 6.57
CA TYR A 422 6.83 24.55 5.14
C TYR A 422 5.33 24.58 4.75
N PHE A 423 4.55 23.57 5.14
CA PHE A 423 3.14 23.51 4.75
C PHE A 423 2.24 24.52 5.49
N ALA A 424 2.65 25.05 6.64
CA ALA A 424 1.88 26.00 7.44
C ALA A 424 2.17 27.46 7.09
N HIS A 425 3.41 27.80 6.72
CA HIS A 425 3.87 29.19 6.62
C HIS A 425 4.44 29.56 5.25
N ASP A 426 5.00 28.62 4.48
CA ASP A 426 5.51 28.94 3.13
C ASP A 426 4.35 29.15 2.15
N ALA A 427 4.43 30.22 1.34
CA ALA A 427 3.37 30.58 0.40
C ALA A 427 3.10 29.49 -0.66
N LYS A 428 4.14 28.80 -1.15
CA LYS A 428 3.97 27.65 -2.04
C LYS A 428 3.57 26.41 -1.24
N GLY A 429 4.15 26.23 -0.05
CA GLY A 429 3.83 25.13 0.85
C GLY A 429 2.34 25.05 1.17
N LEU A 430 1.69 26.16 1.48
CA LEU A 430 0.23 26.23 1.69
C LEU A 430 -0.57 25.66 0.50
N GLY A 431 -0.23 26.07 -0.73
CA GLY A 431 -0.91 25.61 -1.94
C GLY A 431 -0.64 24.12 -2.22
N TYR A 432 0.59 23.67 -2.03
CA TYR A 432 0.91 22.25 -2.18
C TYR A 432 0.27 21.37 -1.09
N GLY A 433 0.15 21.87 0.14
CA GLY A 433 -0.54 21.19 1.23
C GLY A 433 -2.01 20.94 0.89
N GLU A 434 -2.70 21.95 0.35
CA GLU A 434 -4.06 21.82 -0.15
C GLU A 434 -4.16 20.79 -1.29
N GLN A 435 -3.23 20.87 -2.25
CA GLN A 435 -3.20 19.96 -3.39
C GLN A 435 -3.05 18.50 -2.95
N ILE A 436 -2.16 18.19 -2.00
CA ILE A 436 -1.96 16.83 -1.49
C ILE A 436 -3.21 16.37 -0.74
N ALA A 437 -3.78 17.20 0.13
CA ALA A 437 -4.98 16.87 0.90
C ALA A 437 -6.18 16.55 -0.01
N MET A 438 -6.41 17.38 -1.03
CA MET A 438 -7.47 17.14 -2.01
C MET A 438 -7.15 15.93 -2.89
N GLY A 439 -5.89 15.73 -3.26
CA GLY A 439 -5.43 14.56 -4.01
C GLY A 439 -5.74 13.25 -3.29
N GLY A 440 -5.41 13.16 -1.99
CA GLY A 440 -5.72 11.99 -1.16
C GLY A 440 -7.23 11.75 -1.02
N LYS A 441 -8.01 12.81 -0.76
CA LYS A 441 -9.47 12.74 -0.68
C LYS A 441 -10.11 12.21 -1.96
N GLU A 442 -9.69 12.72 -3.12
CA GLU A 442 -10.23 12.30 -4.41
C GLU A 442 -9.75 10.90 -4.81
N TRP A 443 -8.53 10.52 -4.43
CA TRP A 443 -8.03 9.16 -4.64
C TRP A 443 -8.83 8.13 -3.85
N ALA A 444 -9.10 8.39 -2.57
CA ALA A 444 -9.89 7.48 -1.73
C ALA A 444 -11.29 7.21 -2.33
N LYS A 445 -11.96 8.25 -2.82
CA LYS A 445 -13.27 8.13 -3.48
C LYS A 445 -13.27 7.32 -4.79
N LYS A 446 -12.12 7.24 -5.48
CA LYS A 446 -12.02 6.64 -6.83
C LYS A 446 -11.31 5.29 -6.86
N SER A 447 -10.48 5.00 -5.86
CA SER A 447 -9.55 3.87 -5.89
C SER A 447 -9.55 3.04 -4.61
N LEU A 448 -10.25 3.47 -3.56
CA LEU A 448 -10.42 2.76 -2.28
C LEU A 448 -11.91 2.52 -1.97
N ARG A 449 -12.74 2.37 -3.00
CA ARG A 449 -14.17 2.04 -2.83
C ARG A 449 -14.32 0.58 -2.40
N PRO A 450 -15.45 0.17 -1.79
CA PRO A 450 -15.70 -1.23 -1.48
C PRO A 450 -15.46 -2.18 -2.67
N ILE A 451 -15.88 -1.77 -3.88
CA ILE A 451 -15.66 -2.53 -5.12
C ILE A 451 -14.18 -2.66 -5.51
N ASP A 452 -13.33 -1.67 -5.19
CA ASP A 452 -11.89 -1.74 -5.48
C ASP A 452 -11.15 -2.78 -4.61
N MET A 453 -11.75 -3.14 -3.46
CA MET A 453 -11.31 -4.25 -2.62
C MET A 453 -11.62 -5.58 -3.31
N THR A 454 -12.85 -5.78 -3.77
CA THR A 454 -13.24 -6.97 -4.56
C THR A 454 -12.37 -7.11 -5.80
N ILE A 455 -12.10 -6.01 -6.53
CA ILE A 455 -11.24 -6.04 -7.72
C ILE A 455 -9.81 -6.48 -7.36
N TYR A 456 -9.27 -6.01 -6.23
CA TYR A 456 -7.95 -6.41 -5.77
C TYR A 456 -7.93 -7.88 -5.33
N THR A 457 -8.89 -8.30 -4.49
CA THR A 457 -8.97 -9.67 -4.01
C THR A 457 -9.19 -10.63 -5.17
N TYR A 458 -10.05 -10.30 -6.14
CA TYR A 458 -10.23 -11.10 -7.35
C TYR A 458 -8.90 -11.26 -8.11
N ARG A 459 -8.12 -10.18 -8.28
CA ARG A 459 -6.81 -10.30 -8.90
C ARG A 459 -5.87 -11.21 -8.12
N LEU A 460 -5.81 -11.04 -6.80
CA LEU A 460 -4.98 -11.84 -5.91
C LEU A 460 -5.33 -13.32 -5.99
N LEU A 461 -6.62 -13.66 -5.99
CA LEU A 461 -7.09 -15.05 -6.03
C LEU A 461 -6.78 -15.74 -7.37
N LEU A 462 -6.81 -15.02 -8.49
CA LEU A 462 -6.38 -15.58 -9.77
C LEU A 462 -4.87 -15.88 -9.79
N GLU A 463 -4.05 -14.97 -9.27
CA GLU A 463 -2.60 -15.20 -9.18
C GLU A 463 -2.27 -16.33 -8.20
N TYR A 464 -3.04 -16.43 -7.11
CA TYR A 464 -2.94 -17.48 -6.10
C TYR A 464 -3.30 -18.85 -6.64
N ALA A 465 -4.43 -18.98 -7.34
CA ALA A 465 -4.87 -20.22 -7.96
C ALA A 465 -3.83 -20.77 -8.95
N ALA A 466 -3.19 -19.88 -9.71
CA ALA A 466 -2.14 -20.26 -10.67
C ALA A 466 -0.90 -20.88 -10.01
N LEU A 467 -0.71 -20.79 -8.68
CA LEU A 467 0.33 -21.54 -7.97
C LEU A 467 0.06 -23.05 -7.96
N PHE A 468 -1.20 -23.46 -8.11
CA PHE A 468 -1.65 -24.85 -8.00
C PHE A 468 -1.94 -25.48 -9.37
N GLU A 469 -2.15 -24.66 -10.39
CA GLU A 469 -2.33 -25.06 -11.79
C GLU A 469 -0.97 -25.39 -12.42
N GLY A 470 -0.66 -26.69 -12.56
CA GLY A 470 0.61 -27.16 -13.16
C GLY A 470 1.29 -28.36 -12.47
N GLY A 471 0.74 -28.86 -11.35
CA GLY A 471 1.22 -30.09 -10.70
C GLY A 471 0.79 -31.41 -11.36
N ALA A 472 -0.05 -31.34 -12.40
CA ALA A 472 -0.46 -32.51 -13.16
C ALA A 472 0.51 -32.85 -14.31
N GLU A 473 1.17 -31.85 -14.92
CA GLU A 473 2.06 -32.07 -16.08
C GLU A 473 3.50 -32.43 -15.67
N ARG A 474 3.98 -32.02 -14.49
CA ARG A 474 5.30 -32.44 -13.96
C ARG A 474 5.33 -33.89 -13.41
N ARG A 475 4.29 -34.69 -13.71
CA ARG A 475 4.22 -36.14 -13.38
C ARG A 475 4.61 -37.05 -14.55
N MET A 476 5.05 -36.46 -15.66
CA MET A 476 5.58 -37.19 -16.81
C MET A 476 6.95 -36.63 -17.17
N ASP A 477 7.95 -36.83 -16.31
CA ASP A 477 9.38 -36.84 -16.66
C ASP A 477 10.15 -37.64 -15.60
#